data_AF-A0A9Q1K3T0-F1
#
_entry.id   AF-A0A9Q1K3T0-F1
#
_cell.length_a   1.000
_cell.length_b   1.000
_cell.length_c   1.000
_cell.angle_alpha   90.00
_cell.angle_beta   90.00
_cell.angle_gamma   90.00
#
_symmetry.space_group_name_H-M   'P 1'
#
loop_
_entity.id
_entity.type
_entity.pdbx_description
1 polymer ?
#
loop_
_entity_poly.entity_id
_entity_poly.type
_entity_poly.pdbx_seq_one_letter_code
_entity_poly.pdbx_strand_id
1 'polypeptide(L)'
;METKVKRSNFTKVVENLQEWEYYVNSESHDRGRVWVMRRKTDFQVRIIESIVQAIHCEILHTFTNKRFVLTAVYEVIFHPEDTSDHYPGVLSFFEIHKQGRKAFRFLDMWATNPQFPQIVRDIWSTSIQGTKMFAISIKLELLQHPLRKLNKEVFGDVQVQYAEAKNALNDIMQQPQNELLYTEEKVTIENVQPWKQRLDSFYKQKSKKDLLNLDDTNGKYFHTKLKQRYHFNRIASYQMEDGQWTWDYDKAIAHFVSCYKDLLITSVPV
;
A
#
# COMPACT_ATOMS: atom_id res chain seq x y z
N MET A 1 11.05 16.65 10.14
CA MET A 1 12.15 17.56 10.49
C MET A 1 13.03 17.66 9.26
N GLU A 2 12.97 18.79 8.57
CA GLU A 2 13.71 19.02 7.34
C GLU A 2 14.72 20.13 7.59
N THR A 3 16.01 19.78 7.59
CA THR A 3 17.10 20.71 7.79
C THR A 3 17.52 21.23 6.42
N LYS A 4 17.24 22.49 6.11
CA LYS A 4 17.80 23.20 4.95
C LYS A 4 19.33 23.21 5.07
N VAL A 5 20.01 22.23 4.48
CA VAL A 5 21.47 22.18 4.48
C VAL A 5 21.98 23.24 3.51
N LYS A 6 22.59 24.31 4.03
CA LYS A 6 23.28 25.33 3.22
C LYS A 6 24.54 24.73 2.57
N ARG A 7 25.00 25.26 1.43
CA ARG A 7 26.19 24.77 0.66
C ARG A 7 27.43 24.49 1.55
N SER A 8 27.60 25.28 2.61
CA SER A 8 28.66 25.16 3.62
C SER A 8 28.53 23.99 4.61
N ASN A 9 27.34 23.42 4.79
CA ASN A 9 27.06 22.30 5.69
C ASN A 9 27.04 20.94 4.98
N PHE A 10 27.13 20.89 3.64
CA PHE A 10 27.06 19.64 2.89
C PHE A 10 28.28 18.74 3.11
N THR A 11 29.47 19.32 3.23
CA THR A 11 30.70 18.55 3.53
C THR A 11 30.53 17.75 4.82
N LYS A 12 29.87 18.34 5.84
CA LYS A 12 29.56 17.68 7.12
C LYS A 12 28.50 16.57 7.02
N VAL A 13 27.56 16.67 6.09
CA VAL A 13 26.53 15.63 5.88
C VAL A 13 27.09 14.45 5.10
N VAL A 14 27.95 14.73 4.11
CA VAL A 14 28.64 13.72 3.29
C VAL A 14 29.72 13.00 4.10
N GLU A 15 30.43 13.68 5.01
CA GLU A 15 31.40 13.05 5.92
C GLU A 15 30.77 11.97 6.83
N ASN A 16 29.47 12.08 7.12
CA ASN A 16 28.71 11.07 7.88
C ASN A 16 28.21 9.90 7.02
N LEU A 17 28.40 9.95 5.70
CA LEU A 17 27.94 8.96 4.73
C LEU A 17 29.13 8.31 4.01
N GLN A 18 30.10 7.79 4.77
CA GLN A 18 31.39 7.28 4.27
C GLN A 18 31.29 6.25 3.12
N GLU A 19 30.21 5.47 3.06
CA GLU A 19 29.99 4.44 2.04
C GLU A 19 29.23 4.92 0.79
N TRP A 20 28.75 6.16 0.81
CA TRP A 20 27.91 6.71 -0.26
C TRP A 20 28.72 7.65 -1.16
N GLU A 21 28.56 7.45 -2.46
CA GLU A 21 28.98 8.41 -3.48
C GLU A 21 27.75 9.15 -4.00
N TYR A 22 27.94 10.40 -4.42
CA TYR A 22 26.86 11.23 -4.91
C TYR A 22 27.27 11.98 -6.17
N TYR A 23 26.28 12.26 -7.02
CA TYR A 23 26.40 13.05 -8.23
C TYR A 23 25.36 14.17 -8.15
N VAL A 24 25.77 15.39 -8.50
CA VAL A 24 24.90 16.56 -8.48
C VAL A 24 25.01 17.28 -9.81
N ASN A 25 23.90 17.82 -10.31
CA ASN A 25 23.89 18.60 -11.54
C ASN A 25 24.45 20.03 -11.37
N SER A 26 25.41 20.22 -10.47
CA SER A 26 25.96 21.53 -10.08
C SER A 26 26.74 22.23 -11.18
N GLU A 27 27.19 21.50 -12.22
CA GLU A 27 27.84 22.09 -13.40
C GLU A 27 26.83 22.78 -14.35
N SER A 28 25.55 22.40 -14.28
CA SER A 28 24.50 22.94 -15.15
C SER A 28 23.59 23.96 -14.44
N HIS A 29 23.69 24.11 -13.11
CA HIS A 29 22.88 25.04 -12.33
C HIS A 29 23.54 25.40 -10.98
N ASP A 30 23.62 26.70 -10.65
CA ASP A 30 24.33 27.26 -9.48
C ASP A 30 23.95 26.66 -8.11
N ARG A 31 22.77 26.05 -8.02
CA ARG A 31 22.22 25.43 -6.79
C ARG A 31 22.28 23.90 -6.72
N GLY A 32 22.65 23.18 -7.79
CA GLY A 32 22.74 21.70 -7.79
C GLY A 32 21.48 21.00 -7.25
N ARG A 33 20.37 21.07 -7.99
CA ARG A 33 19.01 20.70 -7.52
C ARG A 33 18.69 19.21 -7.61
N VAL A 34 19.41 18.45 -8.43
CA VAL A 34 19.21 17.00 -8.59
C VAL A 34 20.40 16.27 -8.01
N TRP A 35 20.13 15.32 -7.11
CA TRP A 35 21.14 14.50 -6.46
C TRP A 35 20.88 13.03 -6.76
N VAL A 36 21.90 12.32 -7.22
CA VAL A 36 21.90 10.87 -7.35
C VAL A 36 22.92 10.34 -6.35
N MET A 37 22.47 9.58 -5.35
CA MET A 37 23.35 8.96 -4.36
C MET A 37 23.37 7.44 -4.54
N ARG A 38 24.54 6.82 -4.38
CA ARG A 38 24.73 5.37 -4.47
C ARG A 38 25.64 4.85 -3.37
N ARG A 39 25.46 3.59 -2.97
CA ARG A 39 26.47 2.87 -2.18
C ARG A 39 27.57 2.35 -3.10
N LYS A 40 28.83 2.64 -2.77
CA LYS A 40 29.97 2.29 -3.64
C LYS A 40 30.09 0.79 -3.92
N THR A 41 29.67 -0.02 -2.97
CA THR A 41 29.72 -1.49 -3.00
C THR A 41 28.65 -2.11 -3.89
N ASP A 42 27.46 -1.51 -3.95
CA ASP A 42 26.25 -2.18 -4.45
C ASP A 42 25.91 -1.78 -5.91
N PHE A 43 26.26 -0.55 -6.30
CA PHE A 43 25.92 0.00 -7.60
C PHE A 43 27.08 0.77 -8.18
N GLN A 44 27.43 0.58 -9.45
CA GLN A 44 28.25 1.51 -10.23
C GLN A 44 27.34 2.42 -11.04
N VAL A 45 27.63 3.71 -11.07
CA VAL A 45 26.84 4.71 -11.79
C VAL A 45 27.75 5.39 -12.81
N ARG A 46 27.32 5.44 -14.08
CA ARG A 46 27.97 6.21 -15.14
C ARG A 46 26.99 7.30 -15.59
N ILE A 47 27.30 8.55 -15.31
CA ILE A 47 26.49 9.67 -15.81
C ILE A 47 26.61 9.72 -17.34
N ILE A 48 25.47 9.67 -18.01
CA ILE A 48 25.36 9.78 -19.47
C ILE A 48 25.17 11.26 -19.84
N GLU A 49 24.28 11.95 -19.14
CA GLU A 49 23.94 13.35 -19.41
C GLU A 49 23.48 14.04 -18.11
N SER A 50 23.84 15.30 -17.91
CA SER A 50 23.39 16.12 -16.79
C SER A 50 22.92 17.47 -17.31
N ILE A 51 21.66 17.80 -17.03
CA ILE A 51 21.02 19.07 -17.39
C ILE A 51 20.40 19.72 -16.16
N VAL A 52 19.92 20.97 -16.32
CA VAL A 52 19.37 21.79 -15.23
C VAL A 52 18.28 21.07 -14.42
N GLN A 53 17.45 20.27 -15.09
CA GLN A 53 16.29 19.61 -14.49
C GLN A 53 16.40 18.09 -14.43
N ALA A 54 17.50 17.49 -14.90
CA ALA A 54 17.63 16.04 -14.91
C ALA A 54 19.08 15.55 -14.88
N ILE A 55 19.30 14.38 -14.29
CA ILE A 55 20.53 13.60 -14.43
C ILE A 55 20.16 12.26 -15.04
N HIS A 56 20.74 11.96 -16.19
CA HIS A 56 20.64 10.68 -16.87
C HIS A 56 21.90 9.85 -16.62
N CYS A 57 21.74 8.61 -16.15
CA CYS A 57 22.86 7.74 -15.84
C CYS A 57 22.58 6.27 -16.12
N GLU A 58 23.62 5.53 -16.51
CA GLU A 58 23.60 4.07 -16.52
C GLU A 58 24.01 3.56 -15.14
N ILE A 59 23.28 2.58 -14.63
CA ILE A 59 23.52 1.94 -13.33
C ILE A 59 23.79 0.46 -13.56
N LEU A 60 24.90 -0.02 -13.01
CA LEU A 60 25.26 -1.43 -12.92
C LEU A 60 25.14 -1.89 -11.46
N HIS A 61 24.27 -2.84 -11.18
CA HIS A 61 24.26 -3.50 -9.88
C HIS A 61 25.41 -4.51 -9.80
N THR A 62 26.34 -4.31 -8.87
CA THR A 62 27.63 -5.03 -8.81
C THR A 62 27.45 -6.51 -8.50
N PHE A 63 26.49 -6.87 -7.64
CA PHE A 63 26.28 -8.26 -7.22
C PHE A 63 25.58 -9.11 -8.28
N THR A 64 24.64 -8.53 -9.04
CA THR A 64 23.87 -9.28 -10.06
C THR A 64 24.34 -9.03 -11.49
N ASN A 65 25.32 -8.16 -11.69
CA ASN A 65 25.81 -7.70 -13.00
C ASN A 65 24.69 -7.18 -13.93
N LYS A 66 23.59 -6.65 -13.37
CA LYS A 66 22.45 -6.12 -14.13
C LYS A 66 22.67 -4.65 -14.44
N ARG A 67 22.48 -4.25 -15.70
CA ARG A 67 22.57 -2.86 -16.16
C ARG A 67 21.20 -2.30 -16.45
N PHE A 68 20.97 -1.05 -16.06
CA PHE A 68 19.77 -0.30 -16.38
C PHE A 68 20.09 1.19 -16.48
N VAL A 69 19.21 1.95 -17.11
CA VAL A 69 19.37 3.39 -17.27
C VAL A 69 18.37 4.10 -16.35
N LEU A 70 18.81 5.15 -15.69
CA LEU A 70 18.04 5.99 -14.76
C LEU A 70 18.06 7.44 -15.24
N THR A 71 16.89 8.08 -15.32
CA THR A 71 16.78 9.54 -15.43
C THR A 71 16.15 10.07 -14.16
N ALA A 72 16.91 10.79 -13.33
CA ALA A 72 16.39 11.51 -12.20
C ALA A 72 15.94 12.90 -12.68
N VAL A 73 14.64 13.20 -12.63
CA VAL A 73 14.07 14.48 -13.09
C VAL A 73 13.52 15.26 -11.91
N TYR A 74 13.71 16.57 -11.90
CA TYR A 74 13.10 17.51 -10.98
C TYR A 74 11.83 18.09 -11.62
N GLU A 75 10.66 17.63 -11.16
CA GLU A 75 9.36 18.16 -11.59
C GLU A 75 8.87 19.23 -10.62
N VAL A 76 8.54 20.42 -11.11
CA VAL A 76 7.92 21.49 -10.33
C VAL A 76 6.41 21.37 -10.47
N ILE A 77 5.76 20.73 -9.51
CA ILE A 77 4.30 20.80 -9.38
C ILE A 77 3.99 22.00 -8.49
N PHE A 78 3.49 23.09 -9.08
CA PHE A 78 3.03 24.26 -8.33
C PHE A 78 1.73 23.90 -7.58
N HIS A 79 1.81 23.71 -6.27
CA HIS A 79 0.65 23.78 -5.38
C HIS A 79 0.54 25.21 -4.82
N PRO A 80 -0.63 25.88 -4.92
CA PRO A 80 -0.77 27.30 -4.54
C PRO A 80 -0.56 27.64 -3.05
N GLU A 81 -0.31 26.66 -2.17
CA GLU A 81 -0.27 26.90 -0.71
C GLU A 81 1.03 26.46 -0.01
N ASP A 82 2.02 25.91 -0.73
CA ASP A 82 3.26 25.44 -0.10
C ASP A 82 4.52 26.01 -0.80
N THR A 83 5.29 26.81 -0.08
CA THR A 83 6.60 27.38 -0.53
C THR A 83 7.75 26.37 -0.44
N SER A 84 7.49 25.12 -0.83
CA SER A 84 8.47 24.03 -0.79
C SER A 84 9.07 23.75 -2.17
N ASP A 85 10.30 24.21 -2.38
CA ASP A 85 11.12 23.93 -3.57
C ASP A 85 11.77 22.51 -3.55
N HIS A 86 11.29 21.59 -2.71
CA HIS A 86 11.84 20.23 -2.61
C HIS A 86 10.70 19.22 -2.61
N TYR A 87 10.31 18.78 -3.81
CA TYR A 87 9.41 17.65 -3.95
C TYR A 87 10.23 16.36 -4.03
N PRO A 88 9.95 15.33 -3.20
CA PRO A 88 10.50 14.01 -3.42
C PRO A 88 9.90 13.44 -4.71
N GLY A 89 10.69 13.42 -5.79
CA GLY A 89 10.34 12.71 -7.01
C GLY A 89 10.17 11.22 -6.70
N VAL A 90 8.94 10.73 -6.77
CA VAL A 90 8.64 9.31 -6.56
C VAL A 90 8.95 8.57 -7.85
N LEU A 91 10.09 7.87 -7.88
CA LEU A 91 10.43 6.96 -8.96
C LEU A 91 9.48 5.75 -8.95
N SER A 92 8.54 5.72 -9.89
CA SER A 92 7.71 4.54 -10.15
C SER A 92 8.39 3.67 -11.21
N PHE A 93 9.11 2.64 -10.77
CA PHE A 93 9.84 1.69 -11.62
C PHE A 93 8.97 0.75 -12.46
N PHE A 94 7.67 1.00 -12.51
CA PHE A 94 6.72 0.13 -13.18
C PHE A 94 5.55 0.98 -13.65
N GLU A 95 5.16 0.84 -14.91
CA GLU A 95 3.81 1.20 -15.31
C GLU A 95 2.85 0.52 -14.32
N ILE A 96 1.87 1.27 -13.83
CA ILE A 96 0.79 0.72 -13.02
C ILE A 96 0.00 -0.18 -13.97
N HIS A 97 0.47 -1.40 -14.14
CA HIS A 97 -0.24 -2.45 -14.85
C HIS A 97 -1.60 -2.56 -14.16
N LYS A 98 -2.67 -2.55 -14.96
CA LYS A 98 -4.04 -2.62 -14.47
C LYS A 98 -4.11 -3.77 -13.47
N GLN A 99 -4.30 -3.45 -12.18
CA GLN A 99 -4.61 -4.47 -11.21
C GLN A 99 -5.85 -5.19 -11.73
N GLY A 100 -5.73 -6.51 -11.93
CA GLY A 100 -6.86 -7.34 -12.29
C GLY A 100 -7.99 -7.22 -11.28
N ARG A 101 -9.11 -7.91 -11.54
CA ARG A 101 -10.26 -7.90 -10.62
C ARG A 101 -9.80 -8.25 -9.21
N LYS A 102 -10.03 -7.33 -8.27
CA LYS A 102 -9.67 -7.53 -6.87
C LYS A 102 -10.42 -8.73 -6.33
N ALA A 103 -9.68 -9.74 -5.88
CA ALA A 103 -10.25 -10.92 -5.25
C ALA A 103 -11.11 -10.53 -4.04
N PHE A 104 -12.21 -11.26 -3.84
CA PHE A 104 -13.02 -11.12 -2.63
C PHE A 104 -12.16 -11.42 -1.40
N ARG A 105 -12.28 -10.58 -0.38
CA ARG A 105 -11.63 -10.78 0.92
C ARG A 105 -12.68 -10.57 1.99
N PHE A 106 -12.82 -11.58 2.84
CA PHE A 106 -13.63 -11.48 4.03
C PHE A 106 -13.06 -10.40 4.96
N LEU A 107 -13.93 -9.58 5.57
CA LEU A 107 -13.55 -8.61 6.59
C LEU A 107 -14.10 -9.05 7.94
N ASP A 108 -13.24 -9.14 8.94
CA ASP A 108 -13.61 -9.68 10.27
C ASP A 108 -14.74 -8.88 10.91
N MET A 109 -14.82 -7.57 10.63
CA MET A 109 -15.90 -6.70 11.07
C MET A 109 -17.30 -7.16 10.63
N TRP A 110 -17.43 -7.91 9.52
CA TRP A 110 -18.73 -8.43 9.08
C TRP A 110 -19.31 -9.45 10.07
N ALA A 111 -18.45 -10.21 10.75
CA ALA A 111 -18.89 -11.18 11.76
C ALA A 111 -19.51 -10.51 13.00
N THR A 112 -19.26 -9.21 13.21
CA THR A 112 -19.88 -8.45 14.31
C THR A 112 -21.33 -8.08 14.05
N ASN A 113 -21.81 -8.21 12.80
CA ASN A 113 -23.18 -7.87 12.45
C ASN A 113 -24.16 -9.00 12.86
N PRO A 114 -25.28 -8.70 13.54
CA PRO A 114 -26.29 -9.68 13.90
C PRO A 114 -26.88 -10.48 12.71
N GLN A 115 -26.90 -9.91 11.51
CA GLN A 115 -27.40 -10.57 10.30
C GLN A 115 -26.42 -11.60 9.72
N PHE A 116 -25.11 -11.50 10.05
CA PHE A 116 -24.09 -12.37 9.48
C PHE A 116 -24.35 -13.87 9.72
N PRO A 117 -24.64 -14.34 10.95
CA PRO A 117 -24.93 -15.75 11.18
C PRO A 117 -26.15 -16.27 10.44
N GLN A 118 -27.14 -15.41 10.16
CA GLN A 118 -28.32 -15.79 9.40
C GLN A 118 -27.97 -15.97 7.92
N ILE A 119 -27.27 -15.00 7.32
CA ILE A 119 -26.78 -15.06 5.94
C ILE A 119 -25.96 -16.34 5.69
N VAL A 120 -25.07 -16.68 6.63
CA VAL A 120 -24.27 -17.91 6.53
C VAL A 120 -25.16 -19.14 6.59
N ARG A 121 -26.09 -19.23 7.54
CA ARG A 121 -27.00 -20.38 7.69
C ARG A 121 -27.86 -20.60 6.45
N ASP A 122 -28.42 -19.54 5.89
CA ASP A 122 -29.29 -19.62 4.71
C ASP A 122 -28.53 -20.25 3.53
N ILE A 123 -27.30 -19.81 3.25
CA ILE A 123 -26.48 -20.39 2.19
C ILE A 123 -26.00 -21.79 2.56
N TRP A 124 -25.63 -22.02 3.82
CA TRP A 124 -25.12 -23.33 4.24
C TRP A 124 -26.18 -24.43 4.18
N SER A 125 -27.46 -24.06 4.27
CA SER A 125 -28.59 -24.98 4.13
C SER A 125 -28.84 -25.47 2.69
N THR A 126 -28.25 -24.80 1.68
CA THR A 126 -28.42 -25.20 0.28
C THR A 126 -27.80 -26.57 -0.01
N SER A 127 -28.53 -27.39 -0.75
CA SER A 127 -28.05 -28.68 -1.26
C SER A 127 -27.32 -28.46 -2.58
N ILE A 128 -26.09 -28.97 -2.67
CA ILE A 128 -25.25 -28.84 -3.86
C ILE A 128 -24.79 -30.23 -4.25
N GLN A 129 -25.01 -30.59 -5.51
CA GLN A 129 -24.59 -31.86 -6.07
C GLN A 129 -23.08 -31.85 -6.36
N GLY A 130 -22.41 -32.96 -6.05
CA GLY A 130 -20.97 -33.14 -6.27
C GLY A 130 -20.25 -33.62 -5.01
N THR A 131 -18.92 -33.53 -5.03
CA THR A 131 -18.09 -33.90 -3.88
C THR A 131 -18.27 -32.90 -2.74
N LYS A 132 -17.95 -33.32 -1.50
CA LYS A 132 -18.00 -32.42 -0.33
C LYS A 132 -17.15 -31.16 -0.52
N MET A 133 -15.96 -31.30 -1.13
CA MET A 133 -15.08 -30.16 -1.42
C MET A 133 -15.69 -29.20 -2.44
N PHE A 134 -16.31 -29.73 -3.50
CA PHE A 134 -17.02 -28.92 -4.50
C PHE A 134 -18.22 -28.19 -3.88
N ALA A 135 -19.00 -28.87 -3.04
CA ALA A 135 -20.11 -28.25 -2.33
C ALA A 135 -19.64 -27.09 -1.43
N ILE A 136 -18.52 -27.25 -0.73
CA ILE A 136 -17.93 -26.17 0.10
C ILE A 136 -17.48 -24.99 -0.78
N SER A 137 -16.79 -25.23 -1.90
CA SER A 137 -16.32 -24.15 -2.76
C SER A 137 -17.45 -23.31 -3.33
N ILE A 138 -18.54 -23.95 -3.77
CA ILE A 138 -19.72 -23.26 -4.28
C ILE A 138 -20.43 -22.48 -3.15
N LYS A 139 -20.56 -23.04 -1.94
CA LYS A 139 -21.12 -22.28 -0.79
C LYS A 139 -20.32 -21.03 -0.46
N LEU A 140 -18.99 -21.13 -0.48
CA LEU A 140 -18.10 -19.98 -0.27
C LEU A 140 -18.24 -18.95 -1.40
N GLU A 141 -18.44 -19.37 -2.63
CA GLU A 141 -18.72 -18.48 -3.76
C GLU A 141 -20.08 -17.76 -3.60
N LEU A 142 -21.13 -18.50 -3.26
CA LEU A 142 -22.47 -17.95 -3.02
C LEU A 142 -22.48 -16.92 -1.87
N LEU A 143 -21.65 -17.12 -0.84
CA LEU A 143 -21.49 -16.18 0.27
C LEU A 143 -20.91 -14.83 -0.16
N GLN A 144 -20.16 -14.75 -1.26
CA GLN A 144 -19.52 -13.50 -1.65
C GLN A 144 -20.54 -12.39 -1.94
N HIS A 145 -21.66 -12.72 -2.58
CA HIS A 145 -22.63 -11.70 -3.00
C HIS A 145 -23.40 -11.10 -1.80
N PRO A 146 -24.02 -11.88 -0.89
CA PRO A 146 -24.68 -11.33 0.29
C PRO A 146 -23.73 -10.58 1.22
N LEU A 147 -22.48 -11.02 1.36
CA LEU A 147 -21.50 -10.30 2.18
C LEU A 147 -21.07 -8.97 1.55
N ARG A 148 -20.95 -8.89 0.22
CA ARG A 148 -20.73 -7.61 -0.48
C ARG A 148 -21.92 -6.67 -0.29
N LYS A 149 -23.15 -7.21 -0.36
CA LYS A 149 -24.38 -6.44 -0.12
C LYS A 149 -24.41 -5.90 1.31
N LEU A 150 -24.16 -6.75 2.30
CA LEU A 150 -24.08 -6.38 3.72
C LEU A 150 -23.02 -5.28 3.95
N ASN A 151 -21.85 -5.41 3.32
CA ASN A 151 -20.81 -4.39 3.41
C ASN A 151 -21.30 -3.03 2.87
N LYS A 152 -21.97 -3.03 1.71
CA LYS A 152 -22.46 -1.80 1.08
C LYS A 152 -23.58 -1.14 1.90
N GLU A 153 -24.48 -1.94 2.46
CA GLU A 153 -25.68 -1.44 3.15
C GLU A 153 -25.42 -1.02 4.60
N VAL A 154 -24.55 -1.74 5.32
CA VAL A 154 -24.36 -1.50 6.76
C VAL A 154 -23.04 -0.81 7.10
N PHE A 155 -21.95 -1.19 6.41
CA PHE A 155 -20.61 -0.75 6.79
C PHE A 155 -20.07 0.39 5.94
N GLY A 156 -20.45 0.43 4.65
CA GLY A 156 -19.94 1.42 3.70
C GLY A 156 -18.42 1.44 3.62
N ASP A 157 -17.86 2.64 3.47
CA ASP A 157 -16.43 2.88 3.68
C ASP A 157 -16.18 3.21 5.16
N VAL A 158 -15.61 2.26 5.88
CA VAL A 158 -15.33 2.38 7.32
C VAL A 158 -14.39 3.55 7.63
N GLN A 159 -13.51 3.95 6.71
CA GLN A 159 -12.64 5.11 6.91
C GLN A 159 -13.45 6.40 6.91
N VAL A 160 -14.41 6.51 5.99
CA VAL A 160 -15.32 7.66 5.87
C VAL A 160 -16.25 7.71 7.08
N GLN A 161 -16.88 6.58 7.44
CA GLN A 161 -17.80 6.50 8.59
C GLN A 161 -17.11 6.88 9.91
N TYR A 162 -15.87 6.43 10.12
CA TYR A 162 -15.10 6.84 11.29
C TYR A 162 -14.73 8.33 11.27
N ALA A 163 -14.35 8.87 10.10
CA ALA A 163 -14.02 10.29 9.97
C ALA A 163 -15.24 11.18 10.24
N GLU A 164 -16.41 10.83 9.71
CA GLU A 164 -17.69 11.52 9.97
C GLU A 164 -18.05 11.49 11.45
N ALA A 165 -17.99 10.31 12.09
CA ALA A 165 -18.28 10.18 13.52
C ALA A 165 -17.29 10.98 14.37
N LYS A 166 -16.00 10.99 14.01
CA LYS A 166 -14.97 11.77 14.71
C LYS A 166 -15.15 13.28 14.54
N ASN A 167 -15.57 13.73 13.36
CA ASN A 167 -15.85 15.14 13.12
C ASN A 167 -17.05 15.61 13.95
N ALA A 168 -18.13 14.83 14.00
CA ALA A 168 -19.29 15.14 14.83
C ALA A 168 -18.90 15.27 16.32
N LEU A 169 -17.99 14.41 16.81
CA LEU A 169 -17.46 14.53 18.17
C LEU A 169 -16.64 15.82 18.36
N ASN A 170 -15.76 16.15 17.41
CA ASN A 170 -14.98 17.40 17.47
C ASN A 170 -15.86 18.65 17.46
N ASP A 171 -16.95 18.65 16.70
CA ASP A 171 -17.88 19.77 16.60
C ASP A 171 -18.58 20.03 17.94
N ILE A 172 -18.93 18.97 18.68
CA ILE A 172 -19.49 19.07 20.05
C ILE A 172 -18.42 19.59 21.03
N MET A 173 -17.20 19.09 20.94
CA MET A 173 -16.09 19.49 21.83
C MET A 173 -15.66 20.95 21.67
N GLN A 174 -15.96 21.59 20.52
CA GLN A 174 -15.65 23.00 20.27
C GLN A 174 -16.72 23.97 20.80
N GLN A 175 -17.85 23.47 21.30
CA GLN A 175 -18.92 24.31 21.85
C GLN A 175 -18.68 24.68 23.32
N PRO A 176 -19.10 25.88 23.77
CA PRO A 176 -18.97 26.29 25.17
C PRO A 176 -19.77 25.37 26.11
N GLN A 177 -19.15 24.98 27.24
CA GLN A 177 -19.67 23.95 28.15
C GLN A 177 -21.09 24.26 28.65
N ASN A 178 -22.00 23.30 28.45
CA ASN A 178 -23.36 23.27 28.99
C ASN A 178 -23.65 21.87 29.54
N GLU A 179 -24.51 21.73 30.54
CA GLU A 179 -24.81 20.44 31.18
C GLU A 179 -25.43 19.43 30.19
N LEU A 180 -26.22 19.92 29.24
CA LEU A 180 -26.82 19.13 28.14
C LEU A 180 -25.77 18.61 27.14
N LEU A 181 -24.66 19.33 26.95
CA LEU A 181 -23.58 18.94 26.04
C LEU A 181 -22.82 17.72 26.55
N TYR A 182 -22.72 17.50 27.87
CA TYR A 182 -22.08 16.30 28.43
C TYR A 182 -22.83 15.02 28.10
N THR A 183 -24.17 15.07 28.12
CA THR A 183 -25.00 13.93 27.71
C THR A 183 -24.88 13.63 26.22
N GLU A 184 -24.85 14.67 25.37
CA GLU A 184 -24.67 14.52 23.93
C GLU A 184 -23.25 14.06 23.56
N GLU A 185 -22.23 14.55 24.25
CA GLU A 185 -20.85 14.11 24.09
C GLU A 185 -20.72 12.62 24.41
N LYS A 186 -21.29 12.16 25.54
CA LYS A 186 -21.24 10.75 25.93
C LYS A 186 -21.91 9.84 24.90
N VAL A 187 -23.10 10.21 24.42
CA VAL A 187 -23.81 9.48 23.36
C VAL A 187 -22.99 9.45 22.06
N THR A 188 -22.35 10.57 21.72
CA THR A 188 -21.52 10.65 20.51
C THR A 188 -20.26 9.79 20.63
N ILE A 189 -19.61 9.76 21.79
CA ILE A 189 -18.49 8.86 22.07
C ILE A 189 -18.92 7.40 21.94
N GLU A 190 -20.07 7.03 22.52
CA GLU A 190 -20.64 5.68 22.40
C GLU A 190 -20.91 5.29 20.94
N ASN A 191 -21.29 6.25 20.08
CA ASN A 191 -21.47 6.03 18.65
C ASN A 191 -20.15 5.93 17.86
N VAL A 192 -19.09 6.65 18.28
CA VAL A 192 -17.77 6.64 17.63
C VAL A 192 -16.99 5.35 17.91
N GLN A 193 -17.09 4.82 19.13
CA GLN A 193 -16.30 3.66 19.58
C GLN A 193 -16.45 2.42 18.67
N PRO A 194 -17.67 1.99 18.26
CA PRO A 194 -17.83 0.87 17.33
C PRO A 194 -17.15 1.11 15.99
N TRP A 195 -17.19 2.33 15.44
CA TRP A 195 -16.51 2.65 14.18
C TRP A 195 -14.99 2.61 14.31
N LYS A 196 -14.46 3.07 15.45
CA LYS A 196 -13.03 2.95 15.78
C LYS A 196 -12.60 1.48 15.80
N GLN A 197 -13.33 0.64 16.53
CA GLN A 197 -13.03 -0.81 16.62
C GLN A 197 -13.07 -1.51 15.25
N ARG A 198 -14.05 -1.17 14.40
CA ARG A 198 -14.15 -1.71 13.03
C ARG A 198 -12.99 -1.26 12.17
N LEU A 199 -12.60 0.00 12.25
CA LEU A 199 -11.46 0.55 11.51
C LEU A 199 -10.14 -0.11 11.94
N ASP A 200 -9.96 -0.32 13.24
CA ASP A 200 -8.80 -1.00 13.81
C ASP A 200 -8.73 -2.46 13.36
N SER A 201 -9.86 -3.19 13.40
CA SER A 201 -9.97 -4.55 12.86
C SER A 201 -9.62 -4.60 11.36
N PHE A 202 -10.12 -3.65 10.58
CA PHE A 202 -9.82 -3.52 9.16
C PHE A 202 -8.32 -3.35 8.89
N TYR A 203 -7.65 -2.44 9.61
CA TYR A 203 -6.21 -2.23 9.45
C TYR A 203 -5.37 -3.42 9.95
N LYS A 204 -5.76 -4.03 11.07
CA LYS A 204 -5.13 -5.24 11.61
C LYS A 204 -5.12 -6.36 10.56
N GLN A 205 -6.28 -6.65 9.99
CA GLN A 205 -6.44 -7.72 8.99
C GLN A 205 -5.64 -7.42 7.71
N LYS A 206 -5.71 -6.17 7.24
CA LYS A 206 -5.10 -5.74 5.97
C LYS A 206 -3.56 -5.68 6.06
N SER A 207 -3.02 -5.31 7.21
CA SER A 207 -1.57 -5.30 7.48
C SER A 207 -1.02 -6.68 7.87
N LYS A 208 -1.87 -7.61 8.33
CA LYS A 208 -1.47 -8.87 9.00
C LYS A 208 -0.53 -8.63 10.18
N LYS A 209 -0.79 -7.58 10.96
CA LYS A 209 -0.03 -7.21 12.15
C LYS A 209 -1.00 -6.88 13.27
N ASP A 210 -0.66 -7.26 14.49
CA ASP A 210 -1.44 -6.90 15.66
C ASP A 210 -1.40 -5.39 15.91
N LEU A 211 -2.44 -4.91 16.59
CA LEU A 211 -2.53 -3.53 17.02
C LEU A 211 -1.37 -3.23 17.96
N LEU A 212 -0.67 -2.13 17.71
CA LEU A 212 0.19 -1.54 18.73
C LEU A 212 -0.72 -0.74 19.66
N ASN A 213 -0.53 -0.87 20.97
CA ASN A 213 -1.20 -0.03 21.97
C ASN A 213 -0.58 1.37 21.95
N LEU A 214 -0.76 2.09 20.84
CA LEU A 214 -0.30 3.46 20.68
C LEU A 214 -1.52 4.32 20.34
N ASP A 215 -1.95 5.10 21.31
CA ASP A 215 -3.26 5.75 21.36
C ASP A 215 -3.55 6.76 20.24
N ASP A 216 -2.56 7.17 19.42
CA ASP A 216 -2.78 8.07 18.27
C ASP A 216 -1.90 7.84 17.03
N THR A 217 -0.99 6.86 17.04
CA THR A 217 -0.02 6.64 15.93
C THR A 217 -0.30 5.43 15.06
N ASN A 218 -1.36 4.67 15.38
CA ASN A 218 -1.72 3.45 14.66
C ASN A 218 -2.01 3.69 13.18
N GLY A 219 -2.67 4.79 12.81
CA GLY A 219 -2.95 5.10 11.41
C GLY A 219 -1.68 5.18 10.55
N LYS A 220 -0.70 6.01 10.94
CA LYS A 220 0.58 6.15 10.22
C LYS A 220 1.37 4.84 10.21
N TYR A 221 1.41 4.12 11.33
CA TYR A 221 2.04 2.81 11.42
C TYR A 221 1.43 1.80 10.43
N PHE A 222 0.11 1.65 10.45
CA PHE A 222 -0.60 0.75 9.56
C PHE A 222 -0.46 1.15 8.10
N HIS A 223 -0.56 2.44 7.76
CA HIS A 223 -0.33 2.91 6.38
C HIS A 223 1.09 2.57 5.90
N THR A 224 2.10 2.74 6.75
CA THR A 224 3.49 2.38 6.43
C THR A 224 3.64 0.89 6.21
N LYS A 225 3.08 0.07 7.11
CA LYS A 225 3.11 -1.40 6.99
C LYS A 225 2.32 -1.91 5.80
N LEU A 226 1.19 -1.29 5.47
CA LEU A 226 0.40 -1.59 4.29
C LEU A 226 1.18 -1.30 3.00
N LYS A 227 1.86 -0.14 2.93
CA LYS A 227 2.75 0.20 1.80
C LYS A 227 3.89 -0.81 1.69
N GLN A 228 4.58 -1.11 2.78
CA GLN A 228 5.65 -2.11 2.80
C GLN A 228 5.16 -3.48 2.28
N ARG A 229 4.00 -3.94 2.76
CA ARG A 229 3.39 -5.21 2.35
C ARG A 229 2.93 -5.18 0.89
N TYR A 230 2.43 -4.04 0.42
CA TYR A 230 2.06 -3.85 -0.98
C TYR A 230 3.27 -4.02 -1.88
N HIS A 231 4.38 -3.35 -1.57
CA HIS A 231 5.61 -3.47 -2.34
C HIS A 231 6.22 -4.87 -2.25
N PHE A 232 6.22 -5.50 -1.08
CA PHE A 232 6.76 -6.85 -0.90
C PHE A 232 5.98 -7.93 -1.67
N ASN A 233 4.64 -7.83 -1.71
CA ASN A 233 3.81 -8.81 -2.42
C ASN A 233 3.63 -8.48 -3.90
N ARG A 234 4.18 -7.35 -4.38
CA ARG A 234 4.10 -6.98 -5.78
C ARG A 234 5.07 -7.85 -6.57
N ILE A 235 4.53 -8.71 -7.43
CA ILE A 235 5.32 -9.43 -8.41
C ILE A 235 5.65 -8.44 -9.54
N ALA A 236 6.88 -7.94 -9.52
CA ALA A 236 7.41 -6.97 -10.47
C ALA A 236 7.93 -7.61 -11.76
N SER A 237 8.45 -8.83 -11.65
CA SER A 237 8.98 -9.61 -12.75
C SER A 237 8.96 -11.08 -12.36
N TYR A 238 8.86 -11.95 -13.36
CA TYR A 238 8.83 -13.40 -13.17
C TYR A 238 9.83 -14.06 -14.11
N GLN A 239 10.47 -15.15 -13.67
CA GLN A 239 11.38 -15.93 -14.50
C GLN A 239 10.66 -17.20 -14.96
N MET A 240 10.55 -17.37 -16.27
CA MET A 240 9.97 -18.55 -16.92
C MET A 240 10.91 -19.76 -16.82
N GLU A 241 10.39 -20.96 -17.08
CA GLU A 241 11.14 -22.22 -17.02
C GLU A 241 12.32 -22.29 -18.00
N ASP A 242 12.27 -21.53 -19.10
CA ASP A 242 13.35 -21.37 -20.07
C ASP A 242 14.47 -20.42 -19.60
N GLY A 243 14.34 -19.87 -18.38
CA GLY A 243 15.27 -18.92 -17.78
C GLY A 243 15.04 -17.46 -18.19
N GLN A 244 14.09 -17.16 -19.09
CA GLN A 244 13.79 -15.80 -19.53
C GLN A 244 12.95 -15.04 -18.50
N TRP A 245 13.25 -13.75 -18.35
CA TRP A 245 12.48 -12.87 -17.48
C TRP A 245 11.34 -12.21 -18.26
N THR A 246 10.16 -12.19 -17.66
CA THR A 246 9.00 -11.44 -18.14
C THR A 246 8.57 -10.38 -17.13
N TRP A 247 8.17 -9.23 -17.66
CA TRP A 247 7.58 -8.11 -16.92
C TRP A 247 6.10 -7.92 -17.29
N ASP A 248 5.59 -8.79 -18.15
CA ASP A 248 4.21 -8.78 -18.62
C ASP A 248 3.31 -9.50 -17.61
N TYR A 249 2.37 -8.75 -17.04
CA TYR A 249 1.44 -9.22 -16.02
C TYR A 249 0.54 -10.36 -16.53
N ASP A 250 0.09 -10.29 -17.78
CA ASP A 250 -0.83 -11.28 -18.34
C ASP A 250 -0.10 -12.59 -18.64
N LYS A 251 1.14 -12.51 -19.13
CA LYS A 251 2.01 -13.69 -19.31
C LYS A 251 2.33 -14.38 -17.98
N ALA A 252 2.61 -13.60 -16.93
CA ALA A 252 2.84 -14.16 -15.60
C ALA A 252 1.58 -14.89 -15.07
N ILE A 253 0.39 -14.31 -15.21
CA ILE A 253 -0.87 -14.96 -14.81
C ILE A 253 -1.09 -16.26 -15.59
N ALA A 254 -0.96 -16.22 -16.92
CA ALA A 254 -1.18 -17.40 -17.76
C ALA A 254 -0.26 -18.56 -17.35
N HIS A 255 1.02 -18.26 -17.08
CA HIS A 255 1.98 -19.24 -16.62
C HIS A 255 1.60 -19.81 -15.24
N PHE A 256 1.30 -18.97 -14.24
CA PHE A 256 0.84 -19.45 -12.94
C PHE A 256 -0.40 -20.35 -13.03
N VAL A 257 -1.38 -19.95 -13.83
CA VAL A 257 -2.60 -20.74 -14.05
C VAL A 257 -2.26 -22.10 -14.67
N SER A 258 -1.33 -22.15 -15.64
CA SER A 258 -0.86 -23.41 -16.22
C SER A 258 -0.23 -24.31 -15.16
N CYS A 259 0.75 -23.82 -14.40
CA CYS A 259 1.44 -24.60 -13.37
C CYS A 259 0.47 -25.17 -12.33
N TYR A 260 -0.52 -24.37 -11.87
CA TYR A 260 -1.53 -24.85 -10.92
C TYR A 260 -2.50 -25.85 -11.54
N LYS A 261 -2.88 -25.68 -12.81
CA LYS A 261 -3.68 -26.69 -13.51
C LYS A 261 -2.93 -28.01 -13.59
N ASP A 262 -1.66 -27.98 -13.99
CA ASP A 262 -0.84 -29.18 -14.10
C ASP A 262 -0.72 -29.85 -12.73
N LEU A 263 -0.38 -29.10 -11.68
CA LEU A 263 -0.23 -29.63 -10.31
C LEU A 263 -1.52 -30.19 -9.71
N LEU A 264 -2.68 -29.60 -10.03
CA LEU A 264 -3.99 -30.02 -9.47
C LEU A 264 -4.70 -31.07 -10.32
N ILE A 265 -4.36 -31.21 -11.60
CA ILE A 265 -5.00 -32.16 -12.54
C ILE A 265 -4.16 -33.44 -12.70
N THR A 266 -2.84 -33.43 -12.43
CA THR A 266 -1.96 -34.62 -12.60
C THR A 266 -2.04 -35.70 -11.50
N SER A 267 -3.13 -35.77 -10.74
CA SER A 267 -3.45 -36.98 -9.97
C SER A 267 -4.72 -37.61 -10.52
N VAL A 268 -4.55 -38.48 -11.52
CA VAL A 268 -5.53 -39.54 -11.78
C VAL A 268 -5.66 -40.32 -10.47
N PRO A 269 -6.83 -40.38 -9.83
CA PRO A 269 -7.01 -41.23 -8.67
C PRO A 269 -6.89 -42.69 -9.15
N VAL A 270 -5.89 -43.40 -8.65
CA VAL A 270 -5.83 -44.87 -8.72
C VAL A 270 -6.84 -45.44 -7.74
#